data_AF-A0A928C1J8-F1
#
_entry.id   AF-A0A928C1J8-F1
#
_cell.length_a   1.000
_cell.length_b   1.000
_cell.length_c   1.000
_cell.angle_alpha   90.00
_cell.angle_beta   90.00
_cell.angle_gamma   90.00
#
_symmetry.space_group_name_H-M   'P 1'
#
loop_
_entity.id
_entity.type
_entity.pdbx_description
1 polymer ?
#
loop_
_entity_poly.entity_id
_entity_poly.type
_entity_poly.pdbx_seq_one_letter_code
_entity_poly.pdbx_strand_id
1 'polypeptide(L)'
;MHSFKNKNQFLFFMWGMLTLSCLWILYNVFQSEEEGVVLCLFRRVTNLPCPACGLTRAVLLAIKGEVLAAIQANLLVMVVVPALVIIPFGLILFPHHTYLLWCKMEKKLCNKSYFVGFLFLILLAWFYNLFCK
;
A
#
# COMPACT_ATOMS: atom_id res chain seq x y z
N MET A 1 -2.28 19.27 7.03
CA MET A 1 -3.19 18.13 7.18
C MET A 1 -4.62 18.66 7.13
N HIS A 2 -5.43 18.24 6.16
CA HIS A 2 -6.80 18.71 6.01
C HIS A 2 -7.69 17.92 6.99
N SER A 3 -7.94 18.45 8.18
CA SER A 3 -8.80 17.76 9.15
C SER A 3 -10.23 17.71 8.61
N PHE A 4 -10.76 16.50 8.41
CA PHE A 4 -12.12 16.30 7.89
C PHE A 4 -13.15 16.87 8.88
N LYS A 5 -14.00 17.80 8.41
CA LYS A 5 -14.97 18.49 9.27
C LYS A 5 -16.13 17.59 9.70
N ASN A 6 -16.43 16.53 8.96
CA ASN A 6 -17.47 15.56 9.31
C ASN A 6 -17.15 14.15 8.80
N LYS A 7 -17.84 13.15 9.36
CA LYS A 7 -17.71 11.72 9.01
C LYS A 7 -17.99 11.46 7.53
N ASN A 8 -18.98 12.14 6.94
CA ASN A 8 -19.39 11.89 5.55
C ASN A 8 -18.33 12.36 4.54
N GLN A 9 -17.65 13.47 4.80
CA GLN A 9 -16.51 13.94 4.01
C GLN A 9 -15.33 12.96 4.08
N PHE A 10 -15.04 12.43 5.27
CA PHE A 10 -14.02 11.40 5.44
C PHE A 10 -14.36 10.13 4.64
N LEU A 11 -15.59 9.64 4.79
CA LEU A 11 -16.06 8.48 4.05
C LEU A 11 -15.98 8.71 2.54
N PHE A 12 -16.49 9.83 2.04
CA PHE A 12 -16.44 10.17 0.61
C PHE A 12 -15.01 10.15 0.06
N PHE A 13 -14.06 10.77 0.79
CA PHE A 13 -12.66 10.79 0.40
C PHE A 13 -12.05 9.37 0.36
N MET A 14 -12.31 8.55 1.38
CA MET A 14 -11.81 7.17 1.46
C MET A 14 -12.38 6.29 0.33
N TRP A 15 -13.68 6.38 0.05
CA TRP A 15 -14.32 5.68 -1.06
C TRP A 15 -13.75 6.15 -2.42
N GLY A 16 -13.47 7.44 -2.58
CA GLY A 16 -12.79 7.98 -3.77
C GLY A 16 -11.39 7.40 -3.99
N MET A 17 -10.57 7.31 -2.94
CA MET A 17 -9.23 6.70 -3.06
C MET A 17 -9.29 5.20 -3.33
N LEU A 18 -10.23 4.48 -2.71
CA LEU A 18 -10.40 3.04 -2.92
C LEU A 18 -10.85 2.74 -4.37
N THR A 19 -11.82 3.49 -4.88
CA THR A 19 -12.31 3.32 -6.26
C THR A 19 -11.21 3.60 -7.28
N LEU A 20 -10.44 4.68 -7.11
CA LEU A 20 -9.30 4.98 -7.98
C LEU A 20 -8.24 3.87 -7.94
N SER A 21 -7.94 3.36 -6.75
CA SER A 21 -6.98 2.26 -6.55
C SER A 21 -7.46 0.95 -7.19
N CYS A 22 -8.73 0.60 -7.01
CA CYS A 22 -9.33 -0.58 -7.64
C CYS A 22 -9.36 -0.46 -9.17
N LEU A 23 -9.71 0.72 -9.70
CA LEU A 23 -9.69 0.98 -11.14
C LEU A 23 -8.29 0.82 -11.73
N TRP A 24 -7.26 1.33 -11.04
CA TRP A 24 -5.87 1.15 -11.45
C TRP A 24 -5.45 -0.32 -11.46
N ILE A 25 -5.78 -1.07 -10.41
CA ILE A 25 -5.46 -2.50 -10.33
C ILE A 25 -6.16 -3.27 -11.44
N LEU A 26 -7.47 -3.03 -11.64
CA LEU A 26 -8.25 -3.66 -12.71
C LEU A 26 -7.65 -3.37 -14.09
N TYR A 27 -7.30 -2.10 -14.37
CA TYR A 27 -6.64 -1.74 -15.62
C TYR A 27 -5.35 -2.55 -15.85
N ASN A 28 -4.54 -2.74 -14.81
CA ASN A 28 -3.31 -3.53 -14.90
C ASN A 28 -3.58 -5.05 -14.99
N VAL A 29 -4.69 -5.55 -14.45
CA VAL A 29 -5.12 -6.95 -14.65
C VAL A 29 -5.50 -7.19 -16.11
N PHE A 30 -6.25 -6.27 -16.73
CA PHE A 30 -6.69 -6.40 -18.11
C PHE A 30 -5.58 -6.19 -19.15
N GLN A 31 -4.57 -5.38 -18.84
CA GLN A 31 -3.40 -5.15 -19.72
C GLN A 31 -2.26 -6.17 -19.54
N SER A 32 -2.50 -7.28 -18.84
CA SER A 32 -1.44 -8.21 -18.38
C SER A 32 -0.84 -9.14 -19.45
N GLU A 33 -0.68 -8.66 -20.70
CA GLU A 33 0.07 -9.37 -21.76
C GLU A 33 1.45 -8.78 -22.05
N GLU A 34 1.75 -7.53 -21.66
CA GLU A 34 3.13 -7.05 -21.82
C GLU A 34 3.88 -7.20 -20.50
N GLU A 35 5.03 -7.88 -20.56
CA GLU A 35 6.07 -7.89 -19.54
C GLU A 35 6.42 -6.43 -19.21
N GLY A 36 5.64 -5.85 -18.31
CA GLY A 36 5.64 -4.42 -18.07
C GLY A 36 7.05 -4.00 -17.71
N VAL A 37 7.69 -3.26 -18.63
CA VAL A 37 8.96 -2.60 -18.40
C VAL A 37 8.79 -1.86 -17.08
N VAL A 38 9.42 -2.38 -16.03
CA VAL A 38 9.41 -1.72 -14.73
C VAL A 38 10.28 -0.49 -14.90
N LEU A 39 9.69 0.60 -15.40
CA LEU A 39 10.28 1.93 -15.51
C LEU A 39 10.41 2.52 -14.10
N CYS A 40 11.13 1.84 -13.22
CA CYS A 40 11.52 2.38 -11.94
C CYS A 40 12.74 3.27 -12.21
N LEU A 41 12.49 4.58 -12.34
CA LEU A 41 13.55 5.59 -12.48
C LEU A 41 14.59 5.46 -11.37
N PHE A 42 14.17 5.08 -10.16
CA PHE A 42 15.10 4.78 -9.06
C PHE A 42 16.08 3.68 -9.44
N ARG A 43 15.60 2.51 -9.88
CA ARG A 43 16.48 1.41 -10.31
C ARG A 43 17.36 1.83 -11.49
N ARG A 44 16.85 2.66 -12.41
CA ARG A 44 17.63 3.15 -13.57
C ARG A 44 18.76 4.11 -13.17
N VAL A 45 18.57 4.90 -12.12
CA VAL A 45 19.54 5.90 -11.66
C VAL A 45 20.50 5.32 -10.61
N THR A 46 20.00 4.51 -9.67
CA THR A 46 20.78 4.01 -8.54
C THR A 46 21.28 2.58 -8.73
N ASN A 47 20.78 1.85 -9.74
CA ASN A 47 20.97 0.40 -9.92
C ASN A 47 20.52 -0.48 -8.73
N LEU A 48 19.89 0.12 -7.71
CA LEU A 48 19.40 -0.59 -6.53
C LEU A 48 17.90 -0.93 -6.70
N PRO A 49 17.45 -2.11 -6.24
CA PRO A 49 16.03 -2.44 -6.20
C PRO A 49 15.33 -1.47 -5.23
N CYS A 50 14.28 -0.76 -5.63
CA CYS A 50 13.54 0.12 -4.71
C CYS A 50 12.65 -0.72 -3.77
N PRO A 51 12.54 -0.40 -2.46
CA PRO A 51 11.69 -1.16 -1.54
C PRO A 51 10.20 -1.15 -1.92
N ALA A 52 9.74 -0.11 -2.60
CA ALA A 52 8.35 0.03 -3.03
C ALA A 52 8.11 -0.46 -4.47
N CYS A 53 9.16 -0.64 -5.28
CA CYS A 53 8.98 -1.08 -6.66
C CYS A 53 8.52 -2.55 -6.70
N GLY A 54 7.69 -2.89 -7.68
CA GLY A 54 7.09 -4.22 -7.78
C GLY A 54 5.92 -4.49 -6.82
N LEU A 55 5.50 -3.53 -5.98
CA LEU A 55 4.34 -3.72 -5.11
C LEU A 55 3.06 -3.99 -5.91
N THR A 56 2.83 -3.28 -7.01
CA THR A 56 1.68 -3.53 -7.91
C THR A 56 1.72 -4.95 -8.47
N ARG A 57 2.90 -5.43 -8.90
CA ARG A 57 3.09 -6.81 -9.37
C ARG A 57 2.84 -7.82 -8.26
N ALA A 58 3.33 -7.56 -7.05
CA ALA A 58 3.11 -8.41 -5.89
C ALA A 58 1.61 -8.50 -5.55
N VAL A 59 0.88 -7.39 -5.58
CA VAL A 59 -0.58 -7.37 -5.38
C VAL A 59 -1.29 -8.15 -6.49
N LEU A 60 -0.89 -8.00 -7.76
CA LEU A 60 -1.46 -8.78 -8.86
C LEU A 60 -1.21 -10.28 -8.70
N LEU A 61 0.00 -10.69 -8.30
CA LEU A 61 0.32 -12.10 -8.01
C LEU A 61 -0.49 -12.63 -6.83
N ALA A 62 -0.69 -11.82 -5.79
CA ALA A 62 -1.53 -12.18 -4.65
C ALA A 62 -3.00 -12.36 -5.07
N ILE A 63 -3.52 -11.50 -5.94
CA ILE A 63 -4.88 -11.63 -6.52
C ILE A 63 -5.00 -12.89 -7.38
N LYS A 64 -3.94 -13.27 -8.12
CA LYS A 64 -3.87 -14.51 -8.91
C LYS A 64 -3.72 -15.77 -8.04
N GLY A 65 -3.59 -15.63 -6.70
CA GLY A 65 -3.42 -16.75 -5.77
C GLY A 65 -1.97 -17.23 -5.62
N GLU A 66 -1.01 -16.59 -6.29
CA GLU A 66 0.41 -16.93 -6.22
C GLU A 66 1.09 -16.24 -5.02
N VAL A 67 0.74 -16.65 -3.80
CA VAL A 67 1.19 -16.00 -2.55
C VAL A 67 2.72 -15.99 -2.40
N LEU A 68 3.38 -17.12 -2.72
CA LEU A 68 4.85 -17.22 -2.65
C LEU A 68 5.52 -16.28 -3.65
N ALA A 69 5.04 -16.24 -4.90
CA ALA A 69 5.56 -15.34 -5.92
C ALA A 69 5.29 -13.86 -5.57
N ALA A 70 4.14 -13.56 -4.96
CA ALA A 70 3.80 -12.23 -4.47
C ALA A 70 4.80 -11.75 -3.40
N ILE A 71 5.08 -12.59 -2.41
CA ILE A 71 6.05 -12.30 -1.34
C ILE A 71 7.45 -12.11 -1.92
N GLN A 72 7.85 -12.97 -2.86
CA GLN A 72 9.13 -12.84 -3.56
C GLN A 72 9.24 -11.56 -4.38
N ALA A 73 8.12 -11.10 -4.97
CA ALA A 73 8.06 -9.87 -5.74
C ALA A 73 8.18 -8.63 -4.85
N ASN A 74 7.46 -8.57 -3.72
CA ASN A 74 7.64 -7.52 -2.72
C ASN A 74 7.10 -7.96 -1.34
N LEU A 75 7.95 -7.95 -0.32
CA LEU A 75 7.57 -8.34 1.06
C LEU A 75 6.47 -7.46 1.65
N LEU A 76 6.37 -6.20 1.22
CA LEU A 76 5.32 -5.27 1.65
C LEU A 76 3.91 -5.75 1.28
N VAL A 77 3.78 -6.70 0.34
CA VAL A 77 2.50 -7.31 -0.03
C VAL A 77 1.79 -7.93 1.18
N MET A 78 2.54 -8.46 2.15
CA MET A 78 1.99 -9.04 3.37
C MET A 78 1.28 -8.03 4.26
N VAL A 79 1.62 -6.75 4.16
CA VAL A 79 0.97 -5.66 4.89
C VAL A 79 -0.12 -5.01 4.03
N VAL A 80 0.19 -4.79 2.76
CA VAL A 80 -0.69 -4.03 1.84
C VAL A 80 -1.95 -4.81 1.48
N VAL A 81 -1.85 -6.11 1.19
CA VAL A 81 -3.03 -6.92 0.81
C VAL A 81 -4.05 -7.01 1.94
N PRO A 82 -3.67 -7.35 3.19
CA PRO A 82 -4.62 -7.30 4.30
C PRO A 82 -5.20 -5.91 4.53
N ALA A 83 -4.40 -4.84 4.40
CA ALA A 83 -4.89 -3.46 4.54
C ALA A 83 -5.96 -3.11 3.49
N LEU A 84 -5.76 -3.55 2.24
CA LEU A 84 -6.73 -3.38 1.15
C LEU A 84 -8.06 -4.11 1.40
N VAL A 85 -8.10 -5.10 2.29
CA VAL A 85 -9.33 -5.82 2.67
C VAL A 85 -9.92 -5.25 3.95
N ILE A 86 -9.11 -5.13 5.01
CA ILE A 86 -9.57 -4.74 6.35
C ILE A 86 -10.14 -3.32 6.36
N ILE A 87 -9.50 -2.37 5.66
CA ILE A 87 -9.94 -0.97 5.62
C ILE A 87 -11.34 -0.82 5.00
N PRO A 88 -11.63 -1.32 3.78
CA PRO A 88 -12.97 -1.22 3.21
C PRO A 88 -14.00 -2.02 4.00
N PHE A 89 -13.67 -3.21 4.49
CA PHE A 89 -14.58 -3.98 5.35
C PHE A 89 -14.94 -3.22 6.64
N GLY A 90 -13.96 -2.59 7.28
CA GLY A 90 -14.19 -1.74 8.45
C GLY A 90 -15.04 -0.51 8.13
N LEU A 91 -14.85 0.11 6.97
CA LEU A 91 -15.65 1.25 6.50
C LEU A 91 -17.12 0.86 6.29
N ILE A 92 -17.38 -0.34 5.78
CA ILE A 92 -18.73 -0.85 5.52
C ILE A 92 -19.42 -1.28 6.83
N LEU A 93 -18.74 -2.09 7.65
CA LEU A 93 -19.33 -2.69 8.85
C LEU A 93 -19.42 -1.70 10.03
N PHE A 94 -18.39 -0.88 10.24
CA PHE A 94 -18.28 -0.01 11.40
C PHE A 94 -17.81 1.40 11.03
N PRO A 95 -18.56 2.16 10.19
CA PRO A 95 -18.14 3.46 9.66
C PRO A 95 -17.89 4.51 10.76
N HIS A 96 -18.61 4.42 11.89
CA HIS A 96 -18.40 5.33 13.02
C HIS A 96 -17.10 5.03 13.76
N HIS A 97 -16.81 3.76 14.02
CA HIS A 97 -15.62 3.36 14.75
C HIS A 97 -14.34 3.55 13.93
N THR A 98 -14.39 3.30 12.62
CA THR A 98 -13.27 3.57 11.70
C THR A 98 -12.95 5.06 11.59
N TYR A 99 -13.96 5.93 11.56
CA TYR A 99 -13.75 7.38 11.63
C TYR A 99 -13.07 7.81 12.94
N LEU A 100 -13.49 7.29 14.09
CA LEU A 100 -12.85 7.60 15.37
C LEU A 100 -11.41 7.07 15.48
N LEU A 101 -11.17 5.86 14.95
CA LEU A 101 -9.81 5.30 14.85
C LEU A 101 -8.94 6.16 13.95
N TRP A 102 -9.48 6.63 12.81
CA TRP A 102 -8.79 7.56 11.93
C TRP A 102 -8.38 8.83 12.67
N CYS A 103 -9.29 9.50 13.41
CA CYS A 103 -8.93 10.71 14.16
C CYS A 103 -7.86 10.46 15.25
N LYS A 104 -7.86 9.27 15.87
CA LYS A 104 -6.80 8.89 16.84
C LYS A 104 -5.48 8.62 16.14
N MET A 105 -5.52 7.90 15.02
CA MET A 105 -4.34 7.55 14.23
C MET A 105 -3.73 8.77 13.57
N GLU A 106 -4.53 9.67 13.01
CA GLU A 106 -4.08 10.90 12.36
C GLU A 106 -3.16 11.70 13.29
N LYS A 107 -3.52 11.83 14.58
CA LYS A 107 -2.67 12.48 15.60
C LYS A 107 -1.34 11.76 15.83
N LYS A 108 -1.35 10.42 15.83
CA LYS A 108 -0.12 9.62 15.96
C LYS A 108 0.74 9.64 14.70
N LEU A 109 0.11 9.64 13.52
CA LEU A 109 0.76 9.66 12.22
C LEU A 109 1.36 11.04 11.89
N CYS A 110 0.73 12.12 12.38
CA CYS A 110 1.30 13.48 12.35
C CYS A 110 2.57 13.62 13.19
N ASN A 111 2.80 12.71 14.15
CA ASN A 111 4.00 12.77 14.97
C ASN A 111 5.19 12.22 14.18
N LYS A 112 6.14 13.12 13.88
CA LYS A 112 7.32 12.86 13.05
C LYS A 112 8.10 11.62 13.48
N SER A 113 8.16 11.31 14.78
CA SER A 113 8.86 10.13 15.28
C SER A 113 8.26 8.81 14.83
N TYR A 114 6.93 8.69 14.72
CA TYR A 114 6.29 7.45 14.24
C TYR A 114 6.51 7.24 12.75
N PHE A 115 6.45 8.33 11.97
CA PHE A 115 6.77 8.28 10.54
C PHE A 115 8.22 7.87 10.30
N VAL A 116 9.17 8.44 11.05
CA VAL A 116 10.59 8.08 10.98
C VAL A 116 10.81 6.62 11.40
N GLY A 117 10.14 6.14 12.45
CA GLY A 117 10.23 4.74 12.87
C GLY A 117 9.70 3.76 11.82
N PHE A 118 8.55 4.05 11.20
CA PHE A 118 8.00 3.24 10.11
C PHE A 118 8.93 3.23 8.89
N LEU A 119 9.46 4.39 8.52
CA LEU A 119 10.40 4.52 7.41
C LEU A 119 11.70 3.77 7.70
N PHE A 120 12.19 3.81 8.93
CA PHE A 120 13.35 3.04 9.37
C PHE A 120 13.10 1.52 9.31
N LEU A 121 11.93 1.03 9.72
CA LEU A 121 11.55 -0.38 9.60
C LEU A 121 11.51 -0.84 8.13
N ILE A 122 10.96 -0.02 7.24
CA ILE A 122 10.95 -0.30 5.79
C ILE A 122 12.40 -0.36 5.26
N LEU A 123 13.25 0.58 5.66
CA LEU A 123 14.65 0.59 5.26
C LEU A 123 15.40 -0.64 5.81
N LEU A 124 15.16 -1.04 7.06
CA LEU A 124 15.75 -2.25 7.66
C LEU A 124 15.32 -3.52 6.91
N ALA A 125 14.03 -3.66 6.63
CA ALA A 125 13.51 -4.78 5.85
C ALA A 125 14.08 -4.81 4.43
N TRP A 126 14.29 -3.63 3.84
CA TRP A 126 14.92 -3.48 2.54
C TRP A 126 16.40 -3.84 2.55
N PHE A 127 17.15 -3.37 3.55
CA PHE A 127 18.53 -3.74 3.79
C PHE A 127 18.65 -5.27 3.94
N TYR A 128 17.81 -5.90 4.75
CA TYR A 128 17.80 -7.35 4.88
C TYR A 128 17.58 -8.07 3.53
N ASN A 129 16.64 -7.57 2.72
CA ASN A 129 16.36 -8.13 1.39
C ASN A 129 17.51 -7.90 0.38
N LEU A 130 18.35 -6.87 0.58
CA LEU A 130 19.54 -6.59 -0.25
C LEU A 130 20.73 -7.47 0.08
N PHE A 131 20.91 -7.84 1.36
CA PHE A 131 22.07 -8.60 1.83
C PHE A 131 21.81 -10.11 1.93
N CYS A 132 20.55 -10.54 2.02
CA CYS A 132 20.19 -11.95 2.25
C CYS A 132 19.47 -12.62 1.07
N LYS A 133 19.41 -11.98 -0.10
CA LYS A 133 18.84 -12.52 -1.35
C LYS A 133 19.86 -12.38 -2.47
#